data_AF-A0A1S7QVL1-F1
#
_entry.id   AF-A0A1S7QVL1-F1
#
_cell.length_a   1.000
_cell.length_b   1.000
_cell.length_c   1.000
_cell.angle_alpha   90.00
_cell.angle_beta   90.00
_cell.angle_gamma   90.00
#
_symmetry.space_group_name_H-M   'P 1'
#
loop_
_entity.id
_entity.type
_entity.pdbx_description
1 polymer ?
#
loop_
_entity_poly.entity_id
_entity_poly.type
_entity_poly.pdbx_seq_one_letter_code
_entity_poly.pdbx_strand_id
1 'polypeptide(L)'
;MSSTCDNCIISSRDLKMLQSVLEGLGYDHHLVDDEALLYNNAARKVIQLFQDGLTDPADLSEEMLFLFGVHKHERVKAWKPLPRYAIQGLPPLYR
;
A
#
# COMPACT_ATOMS: atom_id res chain seq x y z
N MET A 1 -10.70 3.79 -27.53
CA MET A 1 -11.90 3.73 -26.66
C MET A 1 -11.49 4.34 -25.34
N SER A 2 -11.99 5.52 -25.01
CA SER A 2 -11.72 6.19 -23.72
C SER A 2 -13.08 6.39 -23.06
N SER A 3 -13.41 5.57 -22.06
CA SER A 3 -14.53 5.86 -21.17
C SER A 3 -13.98 6.79 -20.11
N THR A 4 -14.09 8.09 -20.33
CA THR A 4 -13.92 9.07 -19.26
C THR A 4 -15.15 8.93 -18.38
N CYS A 5 -14.98 8.31 -17.20
CA CYS A 5 -15.98 8.34 -16.16
C CYS A 5 -15.98 9.78 -15.62
N ASP A 6 -16.69 10.67 -16.32
CA ASP A 6 -16.79 12.08 -15.95
C ASP A 6 -17.42 12.17 -14.56
N ASN A 7 -16.57 12.39 -13.55
CA ASN A 7 -16.93 12.71 -12.17
C ASN A 7 -18.10 11.87 -11.64
N CYS A 8 -17.89 10.56 -11.44
CA CYS A 8 -18.86 9.72 -10.74
C CYS A 8 -19.18 10.37 -9.38
N ILE A 9 -20.40 10.88 -9.23
CA ILE A 9 -20.82 11.64 -8.04
C ILE A 9 -20.83 10.67 -6.87
N ILE A 10 -19.87 10.82 -5.96
CA ILE A 10 -19.75 9.98 -4.78
C ILE A 10 -20.84 10.41 -3.80
N SER A 11 -21.80 9.51 -3.52
CA SER A 11 -22.84 9.76 -2.53
C SER A 11 -22.31 9.56 -1.11
N SER A 12 -23.06 10.03 -0.11
CA SER A 12 -22.74 9.77 1.30
C SER A 12 -22.77 8.27 1.66
N ARG A 13 -23.56 7.47 0.94
CA ARG A 13 -23.60 6.02 1.10
C ARG A 13 -22.31 5.39 0.58
N ASP A 14 -21.80 5.88 -0.55
CA ASP A 14 -20.56 5.39 -1.15
C ASP A 14 -19.37 5.75 -0.26
N LEU A 15 -19.32 6.97 0.29
CA LEU A 15 -18.29 7.35 1.26
C LEU A 15 -18.28 6.43 2.49
N LYS A 16 -19.44 6.06 3.02
CA LYS A 16 -19.53 5.09 4.13
C LYS A 16 -19.02 3.71 3.75
N MET A 17 -19.31 3.27 2.53
CA MET A 17 -18.82 2.00 2.01
C MET A 17 -17.28 2.03 1.85
N LEU A 18 -16.73 3.07 1.22
CA LEU A 18 -15.29 3.24 1.05
C LEU A 18 -14.56 3.33 2.39
N GLN A 19 -15.14 4.02 3.37
CA GLN A 19 -14.63 4.04 4.74
C GLN A 19 -14.63 2.64 5.36
N SER A 20 -15.71 1.88 5.22
CA SER A 20 -15.79 0.51 5.75
C SER A 20 -14.77 -0.45 5.10
N VAL A 21 -14.44 -0.24 3.83
CA VAL A 21 -13.38 -0.99 3.13
C VAL A 21 -12.02 -0.66 3.76
N LEU A 22 -11.72 0.62 3.98
CA LEU A 22 -10.46 1.04 4.61
C LEU A 22 -10.33 0.47 6.04
N GLU A 23 -11.38 0.57 6.84
CA GLU A 23 -11.43 0.04 8.21
C GLU A 23 -11.24 -1.48 8.21
N GLY A 24 -11.89 -2.21 7.29
CA GLY A 24 -11.73 -3.66 7.14
C GLY A 24 -10.31 -4.11 6.79
N LEU A 25 -9.52 -3.23 6.19
CA LEU A 25 -8.11 -3.46 5.85
C LEU A 25 -7.14 -2.99 6.94
N GLY A 26 -7.66 -2.42 8.04
CA GLY A 26 -6.87 -1.93 9.17
C GLY A 26 -6.38 -0.49 9.03
N TYR A 27 -6.92 0.27 8.09
CA TYR A 27 -6.67 1.72 8.01
C TYR A 27 -7.64 2.44 8.94
N ASP A 28 -7.12 3.05 10.00
CA ASP A 28 -7.89 3.86 10.96
C ASP A 28 -7.59 5.36 10.75
N HIS A 29 -8.62 6.19 10.89
CA HIS A 29 -8.53 7.65 10.81
C HIS A 29 -7.83 8.27 12.04
N HIS A 30 -7.76 7.55 13.16
CA HIS A 30 -7.19 8.03 14.43
C HIS A 30 -5.66 7.88 14.57
N LEU A 31 -4.97 7.57 13.48
CA LEU A 31 -3.55 7.20 13.51
C LEU A 31 -2.59 8.41 13.55
N VAL A 32 -1.40 8.19 14.11
CA VAL A 32 -0.36 9.21 14.39
C VAL A 32 0.29 9.67 13.07
N ASP A 33 0.91 10.86 13.02
CA ASP A 33 1.35 11.58 11.79
C ASP A 33 1.92 10.73 10.63
N ASP A 34 2.79 9.75 10.89
CA ASP A 34 3.38 8.88 9.84
C ASP A 34 2.36 7.91 9.22
N GLU A 35 1.39 7.45 10.00
CA GLU A 35 0.31 6.55 9.58
C GLU A 35 -0.81 7.32 8.87
N ALA A 36 -0.98 8.61 9.18
CA ALA A 36 -1.92 9.49 8.48
C ALA A 36 -1.57 9.64 6.99
N LEU A 37 -0.27 9.64 6.64
CA LEU A 37 0.19 9.69 5.25
C LEU A 37 -0.19 8.41 4.49
N LEU A 38 -0.06 7.25 5.12
CA LEU A 38 -0.45 5.97 4.55
C LEU A 38 -1.97 5.88 4.37
N TYR A 39 -2.72 6.31 5.39
CA TYR A 39 -4.18 6.40 5.35
C TYR A 39 -4.65 7.30 4.19
N ASN A 40 -4.08 8.50 4.06
CA ASN A 40 -4.44 9.45 3.00
C ASN A 40 -4.17 8.88 1.59
N ASN A 41 -3.07 8.13 1.43
CA ASN A 41 -2.76 7.46 0.16
C ASN A 41 -3.75 6.32 -0.15
N ALA A 42 -4.07 5.49 0.85
CA ALA A 42 -5.07 4.43 0.72
C ALA A 42 -6.46 5.00 0.39
N ALA A 43 -6.87 6.07 1.09
CA ALA A 43 -8.15 6.73 0.87
C ALA A 43 -8.25 7.34 -0.54
N ARG A 44 -7.19 8.02 -1.03
CA ARG A 44 -7.18 8.51 -2.42
C ARG A 44 -7.25 7.36 -3.42
N LYS A 45 -6.58 6.24 -3.13
CA LYS A 45 -6.56 5.10 -4.06
C LYS A 45 -7.90 4.38 -4.14
N VAL A 46 -8.58 4.16 -3.01
CA VAL A 46 -9.90 3.51 -3.01
C VAL A 46 -10.95 4.37 -3.71
N ILE A 47 -10.89 5.70 -3.54
CA ILE A 47 -11.75 6.64 -4.26
C ILE A 47 -11.49 6.58 -5.77
N GLN A 48 -10.22 6.52 -6.18
CA GLN A 48 -9.87 6.40 -7.59
C GLN A 48 -10.42 5.11 -8.21
N LEU A 49 -10.23 3.96 -7.55
CA LEU A 49 -10.74 2.66 -8.01
C LEU A 49 -12.27 2.69 -8.17
N PHE A 50 -12.96 3.31 -7.22
CA PHE A 50 -14.40 3.50 -7.30
C PHE A 50 -14.82 4.35 -8.51
N GLN A 51 -14.12 5.47 -8.74
CA GLN A 51 -14.37 6.33 -9.90
C GLN A 51 -14.04 5.66 -11.23
N ASP A 52 -13.06 4.74 -11.26
CA ASP A 52 -12.69 3.92 -12.41
C ASP A 52 -13.72 2.80 -12.69
N GLY A 53 -14.73 2.64 -11.83
CA GLY A 53 -15.87 1.74 -12.02
C GLY A 53 -15.91 0.52 -11.09
N LEU A 54 -14.91 0.35 -10.21
CA LEU A 54 -14.88 -0.73 -9.23
C LEU A 54 -15.76 -0.38 -8.02
N THR A 55 -17.05 -0.75 -8.09
CA THR A 55 -18.07 -0.31 -7.12
C THR A 55 -18.39 -1.34 -6.05
N ASP A 56 -17.99 -2.60 -6.24
CA ASP A 56 -18.22 -3.66 -5.26
C ASP A 56 -17.18 -3.59 -4.13
N PRO A 57 -17.60 -3.60 -2.85
CA PRO A 57 -16.69 -3.50 -1.73
C PRO A 57 -15.73 -4.70 -1.60
N ALA A 58 -16.12 -5.91 -2.04
CA ALA A 58 -15.24 -7.06 -1.97
C ALA A 58 -14.11 -6.93 -3.00
N ASP A 59 -14.46 -6.56 -4.24
CA ASP A 59 -13.48 -6.29 -5.30
C ASP A 59 -12.53 -5.15 -4.91
N LEU A 60 -13.06 -4.06 -4.33
CA LEU A 60 -12.24 -2.96 -3.81
C LEU A 60 -11.27 -3.43 -2.73
N SER A 61 -11.72 -4.30 -1.82
CA SER A 61 -10.85 -4.82 -0.75
C SER A 61 -9.75 -5.73 -1.29
N GLU A 62 -10.05 -6.57 -2.28
CA GLU A 62 -9.09 -7.45 -2.93
C GLU A 62 -8.03 -6.65 -3.69
N GLU A 63 -8.45 -5.67 -4.48
CA GLU A 63 -7.54 -4.80 -5.23
C GLU A 63 -6.68 -3.96 -4.28
N MET A 64 -7.25 -3.43 -3.20
CA MET A 64 -6.49 -2.72 -2.17
C MET A 64 -5.49 -3.64 -1.45
N LEU A 65 -5.84 -4.91 -1.17
CA LEU A 65 -4.90 -5.90 -0.65
C LEU A 65 -3.81 -6.26 -1.65
N PHE A 66 -4.12 -6.30 -2.94
CA PHE A 66 -3.11 -6.52 -3.98
C PHE A 66 -2.13 -5.34 -4.05
N LEU A 67 -2.64 -4.11 -4.07
CA LEU A 67 -1.82 -2.90 -4.21
C LEU A 67 -1.01 -2.58 -2.94
N PHE A 68 -1.62 -2.74 -1.76
CA PHE A 68 -1.03 -2.35 -0.48
C PHE A 68 -0.64 -3.54 0.41
N GLY A 69 -1.33 -4.68 0.32
CA GLY A 69 -1.01 -5.88 1.10
C GLY A 69 0.33 -6.52 0.73
N VAL A 70 0.84 -6.27 -0.48
CA VAL A 70 2.22 -6.65 -0.86
C VAL A 70 3.28 -5.89 -0.06
N HIS A 71 2.96 -4.80 0.65
CA HIS A 71 3.89 -4.18 1.61
C HIS A 71 4.19 -5.05 2.85
N LYS A 72 3.52 -6.21 3.02
CA LYS A 72 3.97 -7.27 3.95
C LYS A 72 5.01 -8.23 3.38
N HIS A 73 5.37 -8.12 2.09
CA HIS A 73 6.68 -8.60 1.69
C HIS A 73 7.65 -7.61 2.27
N GLU A 74 8.10 -7.91 3.49
CA GLU A 74 9.37 -7.46 4.05
C GLU A 74 10.27 -7.09 2.89
N ARG A 75 10.45 -5.77 2.64
CA ARG A 75 11.37 -5.29 1.60
C ARG A 75 12.64 -6.05 1.89
N VAL A 76 12.97 -7.05 1.07
CA VAL A 76 14.09 -7.95 1.33
C VAL A 76 15.25 -7.03 1.59
N LYS A 77 15.65 -6.93 2.87
CA LYS A 77 16.68 -5.96 3.27
C LYS A 77 17.83 -6.26 2.34
N ALA A 78 18.21 -5.28 1.53
CA ALA A 78 19.24 -5.46 0.52
C ALA A 78 20.38 -6.24 1.17
N TRP A 79 20.57 -7.48 0.73
CA TRP A 79 21.42 -8.43 1.43
C TRP A 79 22.82 -7.84 1.33
N LYS A 80 23.33 -7.28 2.44
CA LYS A 80 24.68 -6.74 2.44
C LYS A 80 25.60 -7.94 2.25
N PRO A 81 26.36 -8.02 1.14
CA PRO A 81 27.28 -9.12 0.97
C PRO A 81 28.22 -9.11 2.16
N LEU A 82 28.39 -10.28 2.80
CA LEU A 82 29.36 -10.44 3.86
C LEU A 82 30.72 -9.96 3.33
N PRO A 83 31.46 -9.18 4.12
CA PRO A 83 32.76 -8.74 3.68
C PRO A 83 33.65 -9.93 3.35
N ARG A 84 34.45 -9.83 2.27
CA ARG A 84 35.29 -10.93 1.75
C ARG A 84 36.21 -11.54 2.82
N TYR A 85 36.66 -10.74 3.78
CA TYR A 85 37.48 -11.18 4.91
C TYR A 85 36.77 -12.10 5.91
N ALA A 86 35.44 -12.15 5.91
CA ALA A 86 34.67 -13.12 6.70
C ALA A 86 34.72 -14.54 6.11
N ILE A 87 35.00 -14.67 4.80
CA ILE A 87 35.09 -15.96 4.10
C ILE A 87 36.57 -16.39 3.94
N GLN A 88 37.44 -15.44 3.60
CA GLN A 88 38.83 -15.72 3.20
C GLN A 88 39.86 -15.55 4.31
N GLY A 89 39.45 -15.12 5.50
CA GLY A 89 40.36 -14.75 6.59
C GLY A 89 40.98 -13.36 6.40
N LEU A 90 41.67 -12.89 7.44
CA LEU A 90 42.37 -11.61 7.42
C LEU A 90 43.60 -11.71 6.49
N PRO A 91 43.86 -10.70 5.64
CA PRO A 91 45.08 -10.69 4.85
C PRO A 91 46.30 -10.62 5.77
N PRO A 92 47.40 -11.33 5.44
CA PRO A 92 48.64 -11.22 6.19
C PRO A 92 49.10 -9.75 6.14
N LEU A 93 49.22 -9.15 7.33
CA LEU A 93 49.83 -7.83 7.51
C LEU A 93 51.32 -7.99 7.19
N TYR A 94 51.71 -7.77 5.93
CA TYR A 94 53.12 -7.65 5.60
C TYR A 94 53.63 -6.31 6.13
N ARG A 95 54.58 -6.40 7.06
CA ARG A 95 55.41 -5.31 7.56
C ARG A 95 56.71 -5.28 6.78
#